data_AF-A0A8T6S5R0-F1
#
_entry.id   AF-A0A8T6S5R0-F1
#
_cell.length_a   1.000
_cell.length_b   1.000
_cell.length_c   1.000
_cell.angle_alpha   90.00
_cell.angle_beta   90.00
_cell.angle_gamma   90.00
#
_symmetry.space_group_name_H-M   'P 1'
#
loop_
_entity.id
_entity.type
_entity.pdbx_description
1 polymer ?
#
loop_
_entity_poly.entity_id
_entity_poly.type
_entity_poly.pdbx_seq_one_letter_code
_entity_poly.pdbx_strand_id
1 'polypeptide(L)'
;MCLCIVLMRSRTITMTVNKKTGEVFDAILNVPGKLMPDAKKSQDGWWSFTASTGPARLKFKENKQLGILDHVFVDSEAKWDVPMRVVPSGETSEVIVTLVKPENLTDRQFDERMQEVEGMM
;
A
#
# COMPACT_ATOMS: atom_id res chain seq x y z
N MET A 1 -18.28 -6.15 26.80
CA MET A 1 -17.05 -6.41 26.03
C MET A 1 -16.23 -5.13 26.09
N CYS A 2 -15.14 -5.09 26.86
CA CYS A 2 -14.28 -3.90 26.95
C CYS A 2 -13.41 -3.87 25.68
N LEU A 3 -13.44 -2.78 24.91
CA LEU A 3 -12.47 -2.62 23.81
C LEU A 3 -11.07 -2.55 24.43
N CYS A 4 -10.19 -3.48 24.04
CA CYS A 4 -8.76 -3.35 24.34
C CYS A 4 -8.19 -2.29 23.40
N ILE A 5 -8.07 -1.06 23.88
CA ILE A 5 -7.55 0.06 23.10
C ILE A 5 -6.02 -0.02 23.15
N VAL A 6 -5.39 -0.34 22.02
CA VAL A 6 -3.94 -0.33 21.86
C VAL A 6 -3.56 0.86 20.99
N LEU A 7 -2.66 1.71 21.48
CA LEU A 7 -2.08 2.78 20.68
C LEU A 7 -1.03 2.18 19.73
N MET A 8 -1.24 2.32 18.43
CA MET A 8 -0.30 1.91 17.40
C MET A 8 0.16 3.13 16.61
N ARG A 9 1.45 3.17 16.24
CA ARG A 9 1.96 4.19 15.32
C ARG A 9 1.39 3.94 13.93
N SER A 10 0.94 4.99 13.26
CA SER A 10 0.50 4.93 11.88
C SER A 10 0.79 6.24 11.16
N ARG A 11 0.87 6.19 9.83
CA ARG A 11 0.88 7.37 8.96
C ARG A 11 -0.19 7.21 7.90
N THR A 12 -0.98 8.25 7.68
CA THR A 12 -1.92 8.32 6.57
C THR A 12 -1.42 9.34 5.57
N ILE A 13 -1.30 8.92 4.31
CA ILE A 13 -0.88 9.77 3.20
C ILE A 13 -2.07 9.91 2.26
N THR A 14 -2.38 11.15 1.89
CA THR A 14 -3.43 11.48 0.94
C THR A 14 -2.81 12.18 -0.26
N MET A 15 -3.13 11.73 -1.47
CA MET A 15 -2.66 12.32 -2.72
C MET A 15 -3.81 12.49 -3.71
N THR A 16 -3.83 13.64 -4.39
CA THR A 16 -4.74 13.88 -5.50
C THR A 16 -4.13 13.36 -6.79
N VAL A 17 -4.86 12.49 -7.49
CA VAL A 17 -4.49 11.97 -8.81
C VAL A 17 -5.41 12.58 -9.85
N ASN A 18 -4.84 13.22 -10.86
CA ASN A 18 -5.58 13.88 -11.94
C ASN A 18 -6.16 12.88 -12.97
N LYS A 19 -6.94 11.91 -12.48
CA LYS A 19 -7.64 10.87 -13.23
C LYS A 19 -8.91 10.43 -12.49
N LYS A 20 -9.88 9.86 -13.22
CA LYS A 20 -11.08 9.26 -12.63
C LYS A 20 -10.75 7.95 -11.90
N THR A 21 -11.57 7.60 -10.91
CA THR A 21 -11.31 6.50 -9.98
C THR A 21 -11.00 5.18 -10.69
N GLY A 22 -11.76 4.82 -11.72
CA GLY A 22 -11.53 3.60 -12.50
C GLY A 22 -10.13 3.53 -13.12
N GLU A 23 -9.66 4.63 -13.70
CA GLU A 23 -8.31 4.72 -14.27
C GLU A 23 -7.22 4.67 -13.20
N VAL A 24 -7.48 5.27 -12.02
CA VAL A 24 -6.57 5.22 -10.88
C VAL A 24 -6.41 3.78 -10.36
N PHE A 25 -7.52 3.05 -10.25
CA PHE A 25 -7.51 1.62 -9.91
C PHE A 25 -6.64 0.82 -10.88
N ASP A 26 -6.90 0.95 -12.19
CA ASP A 26 -6.17 0.20 -13.21
C ASP A 26 -4.69 0.60 -13.26
N ALA A 27 -4.37 1.86 -13.01
CA ALA A 27 -3.00 2.32 -12.91
C ALA A 27 -2.27 1.67 -11.73
N ILE A 28 -2.84 1.73 -10.52
CA ILE A 28 -2.19 1.28 -9.28
C ILE A 28 -2.06 -0.23 -9.23
N LEU A 29 -3.05 -1.00 -9.68
CA LEU A 29 -2.98 -2.47 -9.74
C LEU A 29 -1.79 -2.98 -10.59
N ASN A 30 -1.28 -2.13 -11.48
CA ASN A 30 -0.16 -2.43 -12.37
C ASN A 30 1.12 -1.66 -12.01
N VAL A 31 1.14 -0.87 -10.94
CA VAL A 31 2.33 -0.13 -10.49
C VAL A 31 3.53 -1.06 -10.23
N PRO A 32 3.38 -2.23 -9.57
CA PRO A 32 4.55 -3.08 -9.32
C PRO A 32 5.32 -3.48 -10.59
N GLY A 33 4.61 -3.87 -11.64
CA GLY A 33 5.22 -4.22 -12.93
C GLY A 33 5.79 -3.03 -13.71
N LYS A 34 5.46 -1.79 -13.33
CA LYS A 34 5.98 -0.57 -13.95
C LYS A 34 7.21 -0.02 -13.22
N LEU A 35 7.23 -0.11 -11.90
CA LEU A 35 8.28 0.48 -11.06
C LEU A 35 9.43 -0.49 -10.77
N MET A 36 9.15 -1.79 -10.65
CA MET A 36 10.16 -2.78 -10.29
C MET A 36 10.49 -3.66 -11.50
N PRO A 37 11.72 -3.60 -12.05
CA PRO A 37 12.09 -4.34 -13.26
C PRO A 37 11.96 -5.86 -13.12
N ASP A 38 12.10 -6.38 -11.91
CA ASP A 38 12.02 -7.82 -11.59
C ASP A 38 10.63 -8.26 -11.12
N ALA A 39 9.63 -7.36 -11.13
CA ALA A 39 8.28 -7.68 -10.70
C ALA A 39 7.62 -8.74 -11.56
N LYS A 40 7.11 -9.79 -10.90
CA LYS A 40 6.36 -10.88 -11.54
C LYS A 40 5.02 -11.04 -10.84
N LYS A 41 3.96 -11.16 -11.64
CA LYS A 41 2.61 -11.47 -11.14
C LYS A 41 2.36 -12.97 -11.27
N SER A 42 2.01 -13.62 -10.16
CA SER A 42 1.59 -15.02 -10.12
C SER A 42 0.12 -15.18 -10.50
N GLN A 43 -0.29 -16.42 -10.80
CA GLN A 43 -1.68 -16.75 -11.12
C GLN A 43 -2.65 -16.48 -9.96
N ASP A 44 -2.20 -16.62 -8.72
CA ASP A 44 -2.98 -16.34 -7.51
C ASP A 44 -2.97 -14.85 -7.11
N GLY A 45 -2.43 -13.97 -7.96
CA GLY A 45 -2.54 -12.52 -7.84
C GLY A 45 -1.47 -11.85 -6.96
N TRP A 46 -0.44 -12.57 -6.52
CA TRP A 46 0.71 -11.97 -5.87
C TRP A 46 1.65 -11.34 -6.89
N TRP A 47 2.16 -10.17 -6.57
CA TRP A 47 3.36 -9.60 -7.13
C TRP A 47 4.56 -10.04 -6.29
N SER A 48 5.67 -10.43 -6.92
CA SER A 48 6.97 -10.67 -6.29
C SER A 48 8.04 -9.80 -6.93
N PHE A 49 8.90 -9.17 -6.13
CA PHE A 49 9.95 -8.24 -6.59
C PHE A 49 11.02 -8.09 -5.49
N THR A 50 12.09 -7.35 -5.78
CA THR A 50 13.13 -7.00 -4.80
C THR A 50 12.91 -5.58 -4.26
N ALA A 51 12.72 -5.46 -2.95
CA ALA A 51 12.66 -4.19 -2.22
C ALA A 51 14.03 -3.84 -1.60
N SER A 52 14.15 -2.68 -0.94
CA SER A 52 15.36 -2.28 -0.20
C SER A 52 15.76 -3.29 0.89
N THR A 53 14.78 -4.01 1.44
CA THR A 53 14.94 -5.05 2.48
C THR A 53 15.10 -6.47 1.93
N GLY A 54 15.24 -6.60 0.60
CA GLY A 54 15.41 -7.88 -0.09
C GLY A 54 14.11 -8.38 -0.74
N PRO A 55 13.95 -9.71 -0.92
CA PRO A 55 12.79 -10.28 -1.58
C PRO A 55 11.48 -9.90 -0.88
N ALA A 56 10.54 -9.38 -1.64
CA ALA A 56 9.25 -8.93 -1.16
C ALA A 56 8.11 -9.41 -2.07
N ARG A 57 6.89 -9.39 -1.53
CA ARG A 57 5.67 -9.70 -2.26
C ARG A 57 4.51 -8.83 -1.83
N LEU A 58 3.62 -8.53 -2.77
CA LEU A 58 2.43 -7.72 -2.56
C LEU A 58 1.20 -8.37 -3.18
N LYS A 59 0.06 -8.32 -2.52
CA LYS A 59 -1.22 -8.74 -3.10
C LYS A 59 -2.32 -7.74 -2.78
N PHE A 60 -2.97 -7.24 -3.81
CA PHE A 60 -4.15 -6.39 -3.68
C PHE A 60 -5.37 -7.20 -3.23
N LYS A 61 -6.23 -6.53 -2.47
CA LYS A 61 -7.55 -6.97 -2.01
C LYS A 61 -8.58 -5.92 -2.44
N GLU A 62 -8.60 -5.63 -3.74
CA GLU A 62 -9.39 -4.54 -4.29
C GLU A 62 -10.89 -4.85 -4.30
N ASN A 63 -11.68 -3.79 -4.12
CA ASN A 63 -13.10 -3.76 -4.44
C ASN A 63 -13.42 -2.38 -5.04
N LYS A 64 -13.46 -2.33 -6.38
CA LYS A 64 -13.67 -1.10 -7.14
C LYS A 64 -15.01 -0.42 -6.81
N GLN A 65 -16.07 -1.20 -6.59
CA GLN A 65 -17.40 -0.66 -6.28
C GLN A 65 -17.41 0.07 -4.94
N LEU A 66 -16.62 -0.42 -3.98
CA LEU A 66 -16.49 0.19 -2.67
C LEU A 66 -15.33 1.18 -2.57
N GLY A 67 -14.55 1.41 -3.64
CA GLY A 67 -13.36 2.27 -3.57
C GLY A 67 -12.22 1.71 -2.71
N ILE A 68 -12.18 0.39 -2.48
CA ILE A 68 -11.15 -0.31 -1.69
C ILE A 68 -10.02 -0.74 -2.62
N LEU A 69 -8.79 -0.40 -2.27
CA LEU A 69 -7.57 -0.83 -2.94
C LEU A 69 -6.52 -1.36 -1.95
N ASP A 70 -6.99 -1.87 -0.81
CA ASP A 70 -6.14 -2.44 0.24
C ASP A 70 -5.17 -3.46 -0.34
N HIS A 71 -4.01 -3.61 0.30
CA HIS A 71 -3.08 -4.65 -0.07
C HIS A 71 -2.36 -5.22 1.14
N VAL A 72 -1.84 -6.43 0.96
CA VAL A 72 -0.89 -7.04 1.88
C VAL A 72 0.49 -6.93 1.27
N PHE A 73 1.44 -6.36 1.99
CA PHE A 73 2.85 -6.35 1.64
C PHE A 73 3.63 -7.22 2.63
N VAL A 74 4.54 -8.04 2.13
CA VAL A 74 5.35 -8.95 2.95
C VAL A 74 6.79 -8.90 2.45
N ASP A 75 7.73 -8.65 3.35
CA ASP A 75 9.16 -8.80 3.11
C ASP A 75 9.79 -9.69 4.19
N SER A 76 11.13 -9.70 4.24
CA SER A 76 11.91 -10.45 5.22
C SER A 76 11.74 -9.94 6.66
N GLU A 77 11.35 -8.67 6.82
CA GLU A 77 11.29 -8.00 8.11
C GLU A 77 9.88 -7.95 8.66
N ALA A 78 8.83 -7.81 7.84
CA ALA A 78 7.48 -7.61 8.33
C ALA A 78 6.38 -7.99 7.33
N LYS A 79 5.17 -8.19 7.87
CA LYS A 79 3.90 -8.21 7.12
C LYS A 79 3.12 -6.93 7.43
N TRP A 80 2.66 -6.29 6.37
CA TRP A 80 1.84 -5.09 6.42
C TRP A 80 0.48 -5.38 5.83
N ASP A 81 -0.58 -5.12 6.58
CA ASP A 81 -1.91 -4.96 6.04
C ASP A 81 -2.12 -3.45 5.83
N VAL A 82 -2.20 -3.03 4.57
CA VAL A 82 -2.19 -1.61 4.17
C VAL A 82 -3.57 -1.21 3.66
N PRO A 83 -4.40 -0.54 4.47
CA PRO A 83 -5.61 0.09 4.00
C PRO A 83 -5.30 1.12 2.93
N MET A 84 -6.01 1.04 1.81
CA MET A 84 -5.85 1.99 0.72
C MET A 84 -7.20 2.23 0.04
N ARG A 85 -7.51 3.49 -0.21
CA ARG A 85 -8.81 3.93 -0.71
C ARG A 85 -8.62 4.83 -1.92
N VAL A 86 -9.48 4.66 -2.92
CA VAL A 86 -9.61 5.59 -4.04
C VAL A 86 -10.98 6.22 -3.96
N VAL A 87 -11.02 7.52 -3.78
CA VAL A 87 -12.25 8.30 -3.54
C VAL A 87 -12.44 9.27 -4.71
N PRO A 88 -13.63 9.35 -5.32
CA PRO A 88 -13.89 10.32 -6.39
C PRO A 88 -13.84 11.76 -5.85
N SER A 89 -13.22 12.67 -6.61
CA SER A 89 -13.11 14.10 -6.28
C SER A 89 -13.34 14.93 -7.55
N GLY A 90 -14.58 14.93 -8.04
CA GLY A 90 -14.91 15.57 -9.32
C GLY A 90 -14.24 14.85 -10.51
N GLU A 91 -13.41 15.58 -11.26
CA GLU A 91 -12.63 15.01 -12.38
C GLU A 91 -11.32 14.36 -11.93
N THR A 92 -10.96 14.47 -10.66
CA THR A 92 -9.79 13.82 -10.06
C THR A 92 -10.21 12.72 -9.08
N SER A 93 -9.23 12.04 -8.48
CA SER A 93 -9.44 11.09 -7.40
C SER A 93 -8.49 11.38 -6.25
N GLU A 94 -8.94 11.17 -5.03
CA GLU A 94 -8.08 11.13 -3.85
C GLU A 94 -7.67 9.68 -3.59
N VAL A 95 -6.37 9.44 -3.44
CA VAL A 95 -5.82 8.17 -2.98
C VAL A 95 -5.37 8.36 -1.54
N ILE A 96 -5.94 7.57 -0.64
CA ILE A 96 -5.65 7.60 0.80
C ILE A 96 -5.05 6.26 1.16
N VAL A 97 -3.83 6.26 1.68
CA VAL A 97 -3.13 5.06 2.15
C VAL A 97 -2.77 5.20 3.62
N THR A 98 -3.03 4.17 4.41
CA THR A 98 -2.68 4.14 5.83
C THR A 98 -1.66 3.05 6.09
N LEU A 99 -0.50 3.44 6.61
CA LEU A 99 0.59 2.56 6.98
C LEU A 99 0.59 2.42 8.50
N VAL A 100 0.10 1.29 8.99
CA VAL A 100 0.12 0.96 10.43
C VAL A 100 1.39 0.19 10.73
N LYS A 101 2.14 0.61 11.74
CA LYS A 101 3.41 -0.01 12.11
C LYS A 101 3.20 -1.48 12.52
N PRO A 102 3.84 -2.46 11.86
CA PRO A 102 3.87 -3.84 12.33
C PRO A 102 4.55 -3.94 13.70
N GLU A 103 4.05 -4.83 14.56
CA GLU A 103 4.52 -4.97 15.95
C GLU A 103 6.02 -5.30 16.05
N ASN A 104 6.55 -6.00 15.05
CA ASN A 104 7.93 -6.44 15.02
C ASN A 104 8.91 -5.38 14.49
N LEU A 105 8.43 -4.22 14.04
CA LEU A 105 9.29 -3.09 13.67
C LEU A 105 9.50 -2.13 14.85
N THR A 106 10.76 -1.73 15.02
CA THR A 106 11.10 -0.60 15.89
C THR A 106 10.54 0.70 15.31
N ASP A 107 10.40 1.71 16.17
CA ASP A 107 9.96 3.04 15.75
C ASP A 107 10.88 3.68 14.72
N ARG A 108 12.19 3.46 14.86
CA ARG A 108 13.18 3.92 13.89
C ARG A 108 13.02 3.24 12.53
N GLN A 109 12.89 1.91 12.49
CA GLN A 109 12.66 1.19 11.23
C GLN A 109 11.37 1.66 10.57
N PHE A 110 10.31 1.89 11.34
CA PHE A 110 9.06 2.44 10.81
C PHE A 110 9.28 3.81 10.16
N ASP A 111 9.99 4.72 10.81
CA ASP A 111 10.28 6.05 10.27
C ASP A 111 11.15 5.99 9.00
N GLU A 112 12.13 5.08 8.95
CA GLU A 112 12.92 4.80 7.73
C GLU A 112 12.01 4.32 6.58
N ARG A 113 11.07 3.40 6.85
CA ARG A 113 10.08 2.97 5.83
C ARG A 113 9.19 4.11 5.35
N MET A 114 8.80 5.03 6.23
CA MET A 114 7.97 6.16 5.81
C MET A 114 8.72 7.10 4.86
N GLN A 115 10.03 7.30 5.06
CA GLN A 115 10.86 8.09 4.14
C GLN A 115 10.97 7.41 2.76
N GLU A 116 11.11 6.10 2.72
CA GLU A 116 11.12 5.34 1.46
C GLU A 116 9.79 5.51 0.70
N VAL A 117 8.66 5.37 1.39
CA VAL A 117 7.33 5.52 0.77
C VAL A 117 7.12 6.93 0.23
N GLU A 118 7.47 7.96 1.01
CA GLU A 118 7.33 9.36 0.59
C GLU A 118 8.22 9.68 -0.62
N GLY A 119 9.39 9.05 -0.75
CA GLY A 119 10.26 9.21 -1.91
C GLY A 119 9.75 8.54 -3.20
N MET A 120 8.76 7.63 -3.12
CA MET A 120 8.18 6.92 -4.27
C MET A 120 6.90 7.56 -4.81
N MET A 121 6.31 8.51 -4.07
CA MET A 121 5.04 9.20 -4.41
C MET A 121 5.29 10.50 -5.15
#